data_AF-A0A6S7B0X0-F1
#
_entry.id   AF-A0A6S7B0X0-F1
#
_cell.length_a   1.000
_cell.length_b   1.000
_cell.length_c   1.000
_cell.angle_alpha   90.00
_cell.angle_beta   90.00
_cell.angle_gamma   90.00
#
_symmetry.space_group_name_H-M   'P 1'
#
loop_
_entity.id
_entity.type
_entity.pdbx_description
1 polymer ?
#
loop_
_entity_poly.entity_id
_entity_poly.type
_entity_poly.pdbx_seq_one_letter_code
_entity_poly.pdbx_strand_id
1 'polypeptide(L)'
;MRARYHSVISSDIAMKMRDVFGFLLCISAIPANAKPALLPNYVACQSQEALRQMGQAIRNHDDNGIRYLSRQCTLTTSLKGRPFSVIDSTLLGETRIRVYDGSAATELWTPSEAVEGR
;
A
#
# COMPACT_ATOMS: atom_id res chain seq x y z
N MET A 1 -10.52 48.65 60.18
CA MET A 1 -9.50 47.59 60.43
C MET A 1 -8.56 47.54 59.23
N ARG A 2 -7.24 47.47 59.48
CA ARG A 2 -6.16 47.54 58.48
C ARG A 2 -5.92 46.21 57.78
N ALA A 3 -5.67 46.27 56.47
CA ALA A 3 -4.64 45.52 55.71
C ALA A 3 -4.65 46.12 54.27
N ARG A 4 -3.73 46.99 53.82
CA ARG A 4 -2.39 46.74 53.19
C ARG A 4 -2.39 45.45 52.36
N TYR A 5 -2.11 45.42 51.05
CA TYR A 5 -0.95 45.93 50.29
C TYR A 5 -1.35 46.26 48.82
N HIS A 6 -0.95 47.41 48.26
CA HIS A 6 0.08 47.61 47.20
C HIS A 6 -0.04 46.70 45.94
N SER A 7 0.08 47.12 44.67
CA SER A 7 0.09 48.39 43.92
C SER A 7 0.58 48.05 42.49
N VAL A 8 0.00 48.68 41.44
CA VAL A 8 0.67 49.03 40.13
C VAL A 8 0.83 47.83 39.16
N ILE A 9 0.36 47.83 37.89
CA ILE A 9 0.76 48.57 36.66
C ILE A 9 -0.39 48.35 35.63
N SER A 10 -1.18 49.34 35.23
CA SER A 10 -1.06 50.25 34.07
C SER A 10 -0.72 49.64 32.71
N SER A 11 -1.65 49.82 31.76
CA SER A 11 -1.39 50.33 30.41
C SER A 11 -0.84 49.43 29.29
N ASP A 12 -1.69 49.32 28.26
CA ASP A 12 -1.33 49.49 26.84
C ASP A 12 -0.69 48.33 26.07
N ILE A 13 -1.55 47.49 25.45
CA ILE A 13 -1.32 47.06 24.07
C ILE A 13 -2.65 47.20 23.30
N ALA A 14 -2.92 48.42 22.86
CA ALA A 14 -3.82 48.68 21.75
C ALA A 14 -3.07 48.44 20.45
N MET A 15 -3.46 47.44 19.64
CA MET A 15 -3.15 47.49 18.21
C MET A 15 -4.12 46.66 17.35
N LYS A 16 -4.95 47.42 16.62
CA LYS A 16 -5.40 47.17 15.24
C LYS A 16 -6.36 46.01 14.97
N MET A 17 -7.63 46.34 15.18
CA MET A 17 -8.69 46.36 14.15
C MET A 17 -8.20 46.14 12.70
N ARG A 18 -8.72 45.11 12.00
CA ARG A 18 -9.36 45.13 10.66
C ARG A 18 -9.17 43.82 9.86
N ASP A 19 -10.21 43.52 9.09
CA ASP A 19 -10.25 42.63 7.92
C ASP A 19 -10.32 41.11 8.20
N VAL A 20 -11.52 40.51 8.22
CA VAL A 20 -12.33 40.06 7.06
C VAL A 20 -11.81 38.74 6.49
N PHE A 21 -12.64 37.70 6.60
CA PHE A 21 -12.75 36.54 5.72
C PHE A 21 -11.45 36.01 5.10
N GLY A 22 -10.89 34.97 5.72
CA GLY A 22 -9.76 34.24 5.16
C GLY A 22 -9.60 32.87 5.80
N PHE A 23 -10.69 32.13 5.97
CA PHE A 23 -10.64 30.70 6.31
C PHE A 23 -10.14 29.96 5.06
N LEU A 24 -8.84 30.11 4.77
CA LEU A 24 -8.16 29.40 3.70
C LEU A 24 -8.05 27.93 4.16
N LEU A 25 -9.11 27.18 3.88
CA LEU A 25 -9.12 25.73 3.80
C LEU A 25 -8.03 25.32 2.79
N CYS A 26 -6.79 25.18 3.26
CA CYS A 26 -5.78 24.37 2.59
C CYS A 26 -6.22 22.91 2.68
N ILE A 27 -7.21 22.54 1.86
CA ILE A 27 -7.44 21.16 1.46
C ILE A 27 -6.23 20.84 0.59
N SER A 28 -5.16 20.37 1.22
CA SER A 28 -4.06 19.73 0.52
C SER A 28 -4.68 18.59 -0.28
N ALA A 29 -4.70 18.75 -1.60
CA ALA A 29 -5.05 17.70 -2.53
C ALA A 29 -4.00 16.59 -2.38
N ILE A 30 -4.26 15.63 -1.49
CA ILE A 30 -3.49 14.40 -1.40
C ILE A 30 -3.83 13.64 -2.70
N PRO A 31 -2.87 13.37 -3.61
CA PRO A 31 -3.12 12.47 -4.72
C PRO A 31 -3.20 11.03 -4.17
N ALA A 32 -4.30 10.69 -3.49
CA ALA A 32 -4.55 9.37 -2.95
C ALA A 32 -5.15 8.46 -4.02
N ASN A 33 -4.39 8.17 -5.07
CA ASN A 33 -4.71 7.12 -6.05
C ASN A 33 -3.42 6.57 -6.67
N ALA A 34 -2.50 6.12 -5.82
CA ALA A 34 -1.46 5.22 -6.29
C ALA A 34 -2.16 3.94 -6.75
N LYS A 35 -2.11 3.65 -8.05
CA LYS A 35 -2.60 2.38 -8.56
C LYS A 35 -1.72 1.27 -7.95
N PRO A 36 -2.31 0.20 -7.41
CA PRO A 36 -1.52 -0.90 -6.89
C PRO A 36 -0.59 -1.42 -8.00
N ALA A 37 0.65 -1.73 -7.62
CA ALA A 37 1.68 -2.18 -8.53
C ALA A 37 2.17 -3.58 -8.12
N LEU A 38 2.54 -4.42 -9.09
CA LEU A 38 3.22 -5.68 -8.82
C LEU A 38 4.73 -5.44 -8.82
N LEU A 39 5.36 -5.70 -7.68
CA LEU A 39 6.82 -5.65 -7.56
C LEU A 39 7.45 -6.77 -8.41
N PRO A 40 8.59 -6.52 -9.07
CA PRO A 40 9.29 -7.52 -9.87
C PRO A 40 9.92 -8.59 -8.99
N ASN A 41 10.32 -9.71 -9.61
CA ASN A 41 11.05 -10.83 -8.98
C ASN A 41 10.27 -11.63 -7.93
N TYR A 42 8.95 -11.47 -7.88
CA TYR A 42 8.06 -12.37 -7.14
C TYR A 42 7.48 -13.42 -8.09
N VAL A 43 6.86 -14.45 -7.50
CA VAL A 43 6.12 -15.48 -8.23
C VAL A 43 4.63 -15.30 -8.02
N ALA A 44 3.86 -15.51 -9.08
CA ALA A 44 2.40 -15.53 -9.07
C ALA A 44 1.94 -16.88 -9.64
N CYS A 45 1.21 -17.68 -8.86
CA CYS A 45 0.85 -19.05 -9.17
C CYS A 45 -0.65 -19.24 -9.33
N GLN A 46 -1.07 -20.23 -10.14
CA GLN A 46 -2.49 -20.51 -10.39
C GLN A 46 -3.26 -20.97 -9.14
N SER A 47 -2.57 -21.43 -8.11
CA SER A 47 -3.16 -21.81 -6.82
C SER A 47 -2.28 -21.38 -5.64
N GLN A 48 -2.91 -21.21 -4.49
CA GLN A 48 -2.23 -20.93 -3.22
C GLN A 48 -1.26 -22.06 -2.85
N GLU A 49 -1.63 -23.31 -3.13
CA GLU A 49 -0.79 -24.47 -2.86
C GLU A 49 0.48 -24.47 -3.73
N ALA A 50 0.35 -24.18 -5.03
CA ALA A 50 1.50 -24.06 -5.92
C ALA A 50 2.45 -22.93 -5.48
N LEU A 51 1.90 -21.81 -4.99
CA LEU A 51 2.70 -20.74 -4.41
C LEU A 51 3.50 -21.21 -3.18
N ARG A 52 2.86 -21.94 -2.26
CA ARG A 52 3.53 -22.49 -1.08
C ARG A 52 4.63 -23.47 -1.43
N GLN A 53 4.34 -24.40 -2.33
CA GLN A 53 5.31 -25.38 -2.82
C GLN A 53 6.47 -24.68 -3.53
N MET A 54 6.19 -23.63 -4.31
CA MET A 54 7.24 -22.85 -5.00
C MET A 54 8.12 -22.14 -3.96
N GLY A 55 7.52 -21.52 -2.94
CA GLY A 55 8.27 -20.89 -1.86
C GLY A 55 9.13 -21.89 -1.07
N GLN A 56 8.65 -23.12 -0.85
CA GLN A 56 9.43 -24.19 -0.23
C GLN A 56 10.58 -24.65 -1.13
N ALA A 57 10.32 -24.89 -2.41
CA ALA A 57 11.33 -25.31 -3.37
C ALA A 57 12.46 -24.28 -3.51
N ILE A 58 12.12 -22.98 -3.54
CA ILE A 58 13.09 -21.88 -3.55
C ILE A 58 13.94 -21.88 -2.28
N ARG A 59 13.31 -21.97 -1.09
CA ARG A 59 14.05 -21.99 0.19
C ARG A 59 14.96 -23.20 0.33
N ASN A 60 14.55 -24.34 -0.23
CA ASN A 60 15.30 -25.59 -0.15
C ASN A 60 16.30 -25.76 -1.31
N HIS A 61 16.39 -24.79 -2.23
CA HIS A 61 17.18 -24.91 -3.46
C HIS A 61 16.85 -26.18 -4.29
N ASP A 62 15.57 -26.58 -4.30
CA ASP A 62 15.10 -27.72 -5.09
C ASP A 62 14.79 -27.29 -6.54
N ASP A 63 15.82 -27.33 -7.37
CA ASP A 63 15.72 -26.97 -8.79
C ASP A 63 14.70 -27.81 -9.57
N ASN A 64 14.48 -29.07 -9.17
CA ASN A 64 13.50 -29.94 -9.81
C ASN A 64 12.08 -29.52 -9.43
N GLY A 65 11.85 -29.22 -8.16
CA GLY A 65 10.60 -28.63 -7.67
C GLY A 65 10.28 -27.30 -8.34
N ILE A 66 11.26 -26.39 -8.44
CA ILE A 66 11.11 -25.10 -9.14
C ILE A 66 10.75 -25.33 -10.61
N ARG A 67 11.47 -26.22 -11.31
CA ARG A 67 11.21 -26.53 -12.71
C ARG A 67 9.82 -27.12 -12.92
N TYR A 68 9.38 -28.01 -12.04
CA TYR A 68 8.04 -28.59 -12.10
C TYR A 68 6.95 -27.53 -11.92
N LEU A 69 7.10 -26.66 -10.92
CA LEU A 69 6.11 -25.65 -10.57
C LEU A 69 6.12 -24.44 -11.52
N SER A 70 7.18 -24.23 -12.30
CA SER A 70 7.26 -23.16 -13.31
C SER A 70 6.13 -23.19 -14.36
N ARG A 71 5.44 -24.32 -14.51
CA ARG A 71 4.28 -24.44 -15.42
C ARG A 71 3.00 -23.88 -14.82
N GLN A 72 2.94 -23.78 -13.50
CA GLN A 72 1.79 -23.30 -12.72
C GLN A 72 2.03 -21.92 -12.13
N CYS A 73 3.26 -21.40 -12.23
CA CYS A 73 3.69 -20.12 -11.69
C CYS A 73 4.36 -19.28 -12.77
N THR A 74 4.10 -17.98 -12.74
CA THR A 74 4.78 -16.99 -13.57
C THR A 74 5.53 -16.01 -12.70
N LEU A 75 6.61 -15.44 -13.22
CA LEU A 75 7.27 -14.31 -12.57
C LEU A 75 6.38 -13.06 -12.70
N THR A 76 6.28 -12.27 -11.65
CA THR A 76 5.56 -10.99 -11.65
C THR A 76 6.17 -10.00 -12.64
N THR A 77 7.47 -10.11 -12.92
CA THR A 77 8.15 -9.33 -13.96
C THR A 77 7.50 -9.50 -15.34
N SER A 78 7.01 -10.69 -15.68
CA SER A 78 6.30 -10.96 -16.94
C SER A 78 4.87 -10.38 -16.97
N LEU A 79 4.35 -9.97 -15.81
CA LEU A 79 3.05 -9.33 -15.65
C LEU A 79 3.16 -7.81 -15.55
N LYS A 80 4.38 -7.25 -15.63
CA LYS A 80 4.61 -5.81 -15.52
C LYS A 80 3.83 -5.06 -16.60
N GLY A 81 3.14 -3.99 -16.18
CA GLY A 81 2.31 -3.16 -17.07
C GLY A 81 0.94 -3.76 -17.38
N ARG A 82 0.65 -5.00 -16.97
CA ARG A 82 -0.70 -5.57 -17.06
C ARG A 82 -1.56 -4.98 -15.94
N PRO A 83 -2.78 -4.51 -16.23
CA PRO A 83 -3.70 -4.10 -15.20
C PRO A 83 -4.07 -5.31 -14.33
N PHE A 84 -4.20 -5.10 -13.02
CA PHE A 84 -4.64 -6.13 -12.10
C PHE A 84 -5.50 -5.53 -10.98
N SER A 85 -6.25 -6.39 -10.30
CA SER A 85 -7.00 -6.07 -9.09
C SER A 85 -6.70 -7.08 -7.99
N VAL A 86 -6.61 -6.63 -6.75
CA VAL A 86 -6.54 -7.51 -5.58
C VAL A 86 -7.94 -8.04 -5.30
N ILE A 87 -8.08 -9.37 -5.22
CA ILE A 87 -9.36 -10.04 -4.92
C ILE A 87 -9.46 -10.30 -3.42
N ASP A 88 -8.41 -10.90 -2.85
CA ASP A 88 -8.40 -11.35 -1.45
C ASP A 88 -6.96 -11.42 -0.93
N SER A 89 -6.79 -11.30 0.39
CA SER A 89 -5.51 -11.44 1.09
C SER A 89 -5.67 -12.39 2.27
N THR A 90 -4.79 -13.39 2.35
CA THR A 90 -4.80 -14.34 3.46
C THR A 90 -4.03 -13.77 4.65
N LEU A 91 -4.38 -14.23 5.86
CA LEU A 91 -3.65 -13.91 7.09
C LEU A 91 -2.19 -14.40 7.07
N LEU A 92 -1.87 -15.36 6.19
CA LEU A 92 -0.54 -15.94 6.04
C LEU A 92 0.36 -15.16 5.06
N GLY A 93 -0.06 -13.96 4.66
CA GLY A 93 0.76 -13.11 3.79
C GLY A 93 0.73 -13.54 2.31
N GLU A 94 -0.37 -14.15 1.86
CA GLU A 94 -0.57 -14.47 0.44
C GLU A 94 -1.73 -13.63 -0.10
N THR A 95 -1.76 -13.39 -1.41
CA THR A 95 -2.75 -12.52 -2.02
C THR A 95 -3.20 -13.09 -3.34
N ARG A 96 -4.52 -13.15 -3.49
CA ARG A 96 -5.17 -13.49 -4.74
C ARG A 96 -5.37 -12.23 -5.55
N ILE A 97 -4.76 -12.20 -6.73
CA ILE A 97 -4.87 -11.12 -7.70
C ILE A 97 -5.59 -11.62 -8.94
N ARG A 98 -6.28 -10.73 -9.64
CA ARG A 98 -6.81 -10.95 -10.99
C ARG A 98 -6.06 -10.05 -11.95
N VAL A 99 -5.34 -10.64 -12.89
CA VAL A 99 -4.58 -9.94 -13.92
C VAL A 99 -5.38 -9.97 -15.22
N TYR A 100 -5.47 -8.82 -15.89
CA TYR A 100 -6.24 -8.66 -17.12
C TYR A 100 -5.30 -8.62 -18.33
N ASP A 101 -5.66 -9.37 -19.38
CA ASP A 101 -4.96 -9.42 -20.66
C ASP A 101 -6.00 -9.30 -21.78
N GLY A 102 -6.22 -8.07 -22.26
CA GLY A 102 -7.31 -7.75 -23.16
C GLY A 102 -8.68 -8.04 -22.53
N SER A 103 -9.44 -8.95 -23.13
CA SER A 103 -10.73 -9.44 -22.63
C SER A 103 -10.61 -10.62 -21.66
N ALA A 104 -9.42 -11.22 -21.55
CA ALA A 104 -9.19 -12.34 -20.64
C ALA A 104 -8.77 -11.85 -19.26
N ALA A 105 -9.14 -12.61 -18.23
CA ALA A 105 -8.69 -12.39 -16.87
C ALA A 105 -8.18 -13.70 -16.29
N THR A 106 -7.00 -13.67 -15.66
CA THR A 106 -6.41 -14.82 -14.98
C THR A 106 -6.25 -14.51 -13.50
N GLU A 107 -6.66 -15.43 -12.66
CA GLU A 107 -6.47 -15.31 -11.22
C GLU A 107 -5.19 -16.02 -10.80
N LEU A 108 -4.40 -15.36 -9.96
CA LEU A 108 -3.13 -15.85 -9.48
C LEU A 108 -2.97 -15.54 -7.99
N TRP A 109 -2.14 -16.33 -7.34
CA TRP A 109 -1.73 -16.19 -5.94
C TRP A 109 -0.29 -15.76 -5.89
N THR A 110 0.00 -14.68 -5.18
CA THR A 110 1.34 -14.10 -5.03
C THR A 110 1.60 -13.78 -3.55
N PRO A 111 2.86 -13.67 -3.09
CA PRO A 111 3.16 -13.17 -1.76
C PRO A 111 2.60 -11.75 -1.57
N SER A 112 2.22 -11.42 -0.35
CA SER A 112 1.59 -10.14 -0.04
C SER A 112 2.52 -8.96 -0.33
N GLU A 113 3.81 -9.16 -0.10
CA GLU A 113 4.90 -8.23 -0.34
C GLU A 113 5.05 -7.91 -1.83
N ALA A 114 4.54 -8.76 -2.72
CA ALA A 114 4.62 -8.54 -4.16
C ALA A 114 3.68 -7.44 -4.67
N VAL A 115 2.74 -6.94 -3.85
CA VAL A 115 1.78 -5.91 -4.26
C VAL A 115 2.03 -4.66 -3.43
N GLU A 116 2.48 -3.60 -4.10
CA GLU A 116 2.73 -2.28 -3.53
C GLU A 116 1.45 -1.42 -3.56
N GLY A 117 1.29 -0.55 -2.56
CA GLY A 117 0.20 0.44 -2.53
C GLY A 117 -1.17 -0.16 -2.19
N ARG A 118 -1.20 -1.20 -1.36
CA ARG A 118 -2.44 -1.76 -0.76
C ARG A 118 -3.10 -0.80 0.21
#